data_AF-A0A956TER3-F1
#
_entry.id   AF-A0A956TER3-F1
#
_cell.length_a   1.000
_cell.length_b   1.000
_cell.length_c   1.000
_cell.angle_alpha   90.00
_cell.angle_beta   90.00
_cell.angle_gamma   90.00
#
_symmetry.space_group_name_H-M   'P 1'
#
loop_
_entity.id
_entity.type
_entity.pdbx_description
1 polymer ?
#
loop_
_entity_poly.entity_id
_entity_poly.type
_entity_poly.pdbx_seq_one_letter_code
_entity_poly.pdbx_strand_id
1 'polypeptide(L)'
;MITNLESDHFTGYVRLDIGGTEGLVFFSSGEVLRAIELPSGSDPIVRLLPRVINLARQQMEVPASSYVMSPQIISVLSSVFAFKPKYKDYQVKRKEMKKVLNSLEQDECSGILKMVGPDGRVCLLMDRGNLVTDRFATNYGEVVCGAESVSSVLDYVHKNGSTIQVFAEKANEIDNLRRRAEDELEKIRQLIVKEKSGMFRASDVVKVAEDIIRDWGIDIKQTFMVEIETGTGDLFNYKCQAGRKLGGYAEVHSNMLKTMSVNEGDLVNVRPIG
;
A
#
# COMPACT_ATOMS: atom_id res chain seq x y z
N MET A 1 0.58 -7.80 18.84
CA MET A 1 1.58 -6.99 18.12
C MET A 1 0.99 -5.64 17.72
N ILE A 2 0.05 -5.56 16.78
CA ILE A 2 -0.52 -4.26 16.31
C ILE A 2 -1.08 -3.43 17.46
N THR A 3 -1.93 -4.01 18.30
CA THR A 3 -2.49 -3.32 19.49
C THR A 3 -1.41 -2.78 20.44
N ASN A 4 -0.25 -3.45 20.52
CA ASN A 4 0.87 -2.96 21.32
C ASN A 4 1.52 -1.75 20.63
N LEU A 5 1.74 -1.81 19.32
CA LEU A 5 2.29 -0.68 18.55
C LEU A 5 1.38 0.55 18.61
N GLU A 6 0.05 0.34 18.59
CA GLU A 6 -0.94 1.41 18.75
C GLU A 6 -0.88 2.03 20.16
N SER A 7 -0.86 1.19 21.20
CA SER A 7 -0.81 1.67 22.60
C SER A 7 0.52 2.28 23.00
N ASP A 8 1.63 1.83 22.42
CA ASP A 8 2.98 2.36 22.68
C ASP A 8 3.31 3.62 21.85
N HIS A 9 2.34 4.18 21.11
CA HIS A 9 2.52 5.33 20.23
C HIS A 9 3.66 5.15 19.20
N PHE A 10 3.79 3.94 18.67
CA PHE A 10 4.85 3.60 17.72
C PHE A 10 4.84 4.50 16.48
N THR A 11 6.03 4.96 16.08
CA THR A 11 6.26 5.72 14.84
C THR A 11 7.34 4.99 14.05
N GLY A 12 6.98 4.51 12.86
CA GLY A 12 7.80 3.54 12.17
C GLY A 12 7.02 2.74 11.13
N TYR A 13 7.59 1.63 10.68
CA TYR A 13 6.84 0.63 9.93
C TYR A 13 7.18 -0.79 10.37
N VAL A 14 6.23 -1.69 10.13
CA VAL A 14 6.38 -3.13 10.29
C VAL A 14 6.45 -3.77 8.92
N ARG A 15 7.43 -4.63 8.71
CA ARG A 15 7.56 -5.50 7.54
C ARG A 15 7.16 -6.92 7.94
N LEU A 16 6.27 -7.51 7.15
CA LEU A 16 5.79 -8.89 7.26
C LEU A 16 6.21 -9.62 5.98
N ASP A 17 6.93 -10.73 6.12
CA ASP A 17 7.28 -11.60 4.99
C ASP A 17 6.17 -12.63 4.80
N ILE A 18 5.33 -12.42 3.78
CA ILE A 18 4.11 -13.18 3.54
C ILE A 18 4.27 -13.95 2.23
N GLY A 19 5.07 -15.02 2.26
CA GLY A 19 5.15 -16.07 1.23
C GLY A 19 4.96 -15.60 -0.22
N GLY A 20 5.93 -14.88 -0.77
CA GLY A 20 5.90 -14.36 -2.16
C GLY A 20 5.45 -12.90 -2.30
N THR A 21 4.93 -12.29 -1.24
CA THR A 21 4.65 -10.85 -1.12
C THR A 21 5.20 -10.32 0.21
N GLU A 22 5.52 -9.04 0.28
CA GLU A 22 5.83 -8.38 1.56
C GLU A 22 4.69 -7.45 1.98
N GLY A 23 4.29 -7.51 3.23
CA GLY A 23 3.36 -6.56 3.83
C GLY A 23 4.12 -5.47 4.58
N LEU A 24 3.91 -4.20 4.21
CA LEU A 24 4.41 -3.04 4.95
C LEU A 24 3.24 -2.33 5.63
N VAL A 25 3.33 -2.12 6.94
CA VAL A 25 2.34 -1.35 7.71
C VAL A 25 3.03 -0.15 8.36
N PHE A 26 2.63 1.05 7.95
CA PHE A 26 3.20 2.32 8.40
C PHE A 26 2.39 2.90 9.54
N PHE A 27 3.08 3.37 10.57
CA PHE A 27 2.50 3.94 11.78
C PHE A 27 3.06 5.32 12.08
N SER A 28 2.20 6.20 12.59
CA SER A 28 2.60 7.49 13.18
C SER A 28 1.91 7.69 14.51
N SER A 29 2.68 7.79 15.60
CA SER A 29 2.16 7.97 16.96
C SER A 29 1.10 6.94 17.38
N GLY A 30 1.23 5.70 16.90
CA GLY A 30 0.30 4.61 17.16
C GLY A 30 -0.85 4.52 16.15
N GLU A 31 -1.03 5.49 15.24
CA GLU A 31 -2.06 5.43 14.20
C GLU A 31 -1.54 4.76 12.93
N VAL A 32 -2.33 3.86 12.37
CA VAL A 32 -2.01 3.23 11.09
C VAL A 32 -2.22 4.25 9.97
N LEU A 33 -1.14 4.64 9.32
CA LEU A 33 -1.19 5.54 8.17
C LEU A 33 -1.52 4.80 6.87
N ARG A 34 -0.95 3.60 6.70
CA ARG A 34 -1.12 2.82 5.48
C ARG A 34 -0.69 1.38 5.66
N ALA A 35 -1.35 0.48 4.93
CA ALA A 35 -0.85 -0.85 4.64
C ALA A 35 -0.58 -1.00 3.14
N ILE A 36 0.56 -1.58 2.79
CA ILE A 36 1.02 -1.77 1.41
C ILE A 36 1.43 -3.23 1.24
N GLU A 37 0.97 -3.86 0.16
CA GLU A 37 1.53 -5.10 -0.34
C GLU A 37 2.61 -4.79 -1.38
N LEU A 38 3.74 -5.50 -1.31
CA LEU A 38 4.82 -5.49 -2.28
C LEU A 38 4.91 -6.87 -2.93
N PRO A 39 4.14 -7.15 -3.98
CA PRO A 39 4.25 -8.41 -4.69
C PRO A 39 5.58 -8.48 -5.42
N SER A 40 6.19 -9.67 -5.43
CA SER A 40 7.45 -9.90 -6.12
C SER A 40 7.38 -9.47 -7.59
N GLY A 41 8.19 -8.47 -7.97
CA GLY A 41 8.27 -7.98 -9.36
C GLY A 41 7.10 -7.11 -9.83
N SER A 42 6.21 -6.66 -8.93
CA SER A 42 5.11 -5.74 -9.25
C SER A 42 5.24 -4.43 -8.47
N ASP A 43 4.45 -3.42 -8.87
CA ASP A 43 4.40 -2.15 -8.16
C ASP A 43 3.74 -2.31 -6.78
N PRO A 44 4.09 -1.46 -5.79
CA PRO A 44 3.47 -1.49 -4.47
C PRO A 44 1.98 -1.17 -4.56
N ILE A 45 1.16 -1.87 -3.78
CA ILE A 45 -0.30 -1.73 -3.82
C ILE A 45 -0.83 -1.40 -2.44
N VAL A 46 -1.58 -0.30 -2.35
CA VAL A 46 -2.24 0.10 -1.10
C VAL A 46 -3.39 -0.86 -0.80
N ARG A 47 -3.46 -1.33 0.46
CA ARG A 47 -4.45 -2.32 0.91
C ARG A 47 -5.08 -1.90 2.23
N LEU A 48 -6.23 -2.50 2.53
CA LEU A 48 -6.78 -2.50 3.88
C LEU A 48 -5.83 -3.27 4.80
N LEU A 49 -5.56 -2.75 6.00
CA LEU A 49 -4.76 -3.44 7.01
C LEU A 49 -5.30 -4.86 7.29
N PRO A 50 -6.62 -5.10 7.50
CA PRO A 50 -7.16 -6.44 7.69
C PRO A 50 -6.74 -7.46 6.63
N ARG A 51 -6.61 -7.07 5.36
CA ARG A 51 -6.17 -7.96 4.28
C ARG A 51 -4.72 -8.43 4.52
N VAL A 52 -3.81 -7.49 4.76
CA VAL A 52 -2.39 -7.81 5.02
C VAL A 52 -2.26 -8.73 6.25
N ILE A 53 -3.06 -8.50 7.29
CA ILE A 53 -3.05 -9.33 8.50
C ILE A 53 -3.65 -10.71 8.28
N ASN A 54 -4.73 -10.82 7.49
CA ASN A 54 -5.34 -12.11 7.18
C ASN A 54 -4.41 -12.99 6.33
N LEU A 55 -3.72 -12.39 5.35
CA LEU A 55 -2.71 -13.08 4.55
C LEU A 55 -1.55 -13.58 5.43
N ALA A 56 -1.08 -12.75 6.36
CA ALA A 56 -0.06 -13.16 7.33
C ALA A 56 -0.54 -14.34 8.19
N ARG A 57 -1.79 -14.33 8.67
CA ARG A 57 -2.37 -15.39 9.51
C ARG A 57 -2.48 -16.77 8.85
N GLN A 58 -2.45 -16.84 7.52
CA GLN A 58 -2.48 -18.11 6.79
C GLN A 58 -1.14 -18.82 6.76
N GLN A 59 -0.06 -18.10 7.02
CA GLN A 59 1.27 -18.69 7.10
C GLN A 59 1.45 -19.30 8.49
N MET A 60 2.11 -20.46 8.54
CA MET A 60 2.44 -21.12 9.81
C MET A 60 3.38 -20.26 10.67
N GLU A 61 4.29 -19.55 10.01
CA GLU A 61 5.21 -18.59 10.62
C GLU A 61 5.39 -17.39 9.68
N VAL A 62 5.34 -16.18 10.22
CA VAL A 62 5.55 -14.93 9.48
C VAL A 62 6.72 -14.19 10.10
N PRO A 63 7.89 -14.17 9.44
CA PRO A 63 8.97 -13.27 9.83
C PRO A 63 8.46 -11.83 9.84
N ALA A 64 8.58 -11.18 10.99
CA ALA A 64 8.17 -9.80 11.20
C ALA A 64 9.34 -8.96 11.70
N SER A 65 9.47 -7.75 11.19
CA SER A 65 10.49 -6.79 11.64
C SER A 65 9.87 -5.41 11.80
N SER A 66 10.19 -4.72 12.88
CA SER A 66 9.74 -3.35 13.16
C SER A 66 10.92 -2.38 13.07
N TYR A 67 10.70 -1.26 12.40
CA TYR A 67 11.71 -0.21 12.24
C TYR A 67 11.17 1.10 12.81
N VAL A 68 11.82 1.60 13.86
CA VAL A 68 11.50 2.91 14.48
C VAL A 68 12.08 4.00 13.60
N MET A 69 11.27 4.99 13.24
CA MET A 69 11.68 6.09 12.36
C MET A 69 11.03 7.39 12.78
N SER A 70 11.59 8.51 12.31
CA SER A 70 10.97 9.81 12.52
C SER A 70 9.67 9.96 11.71
N PRO A 71 8.74 10.85 12.13
CA PRO A 71 7.52 11.10 11.38
C PRO A 71 7.77 11.54 9.93
N GLN A 72 8.83 12.33 9.66
CA GLN A 72 9.13 12.81 8.30
C GLN A 72 9.53 11.65 7.38
N ILE A 73 10.34 10.72 7.86
CA ILE A 73 10.75 9.54 7.10
C ILE A 73 9.52 8.68 6.77
N ILE A 74 8.64 8.47 7.75
CA ILE A 74 7.40 7.70 7.55
C ILE A 74 6.44 8.39 6.59
N SER A 75 6.32 9.72 6.64
CA SER A 75 5.54 10.51 5.68
C SER A 75 5.97 10.22 4.23
N VAL A 76 7.28 10.20 3.97
CA VAL A 76 7.82 9.88 2.64
C VAL A 76 7.61 8.40 2.30
N LEU A 77 8.06 7.48 3.16
CA LEU A 77 8.05 6.04 2.85
C LEU A 77 6.64 5.46 2.71
N SER A 78 5.66 5.97 3.46
CA SER A 78 4.26 5.56 3.30
C SER A 78 3.68 5.91 1.93
N SER A 79 4.35 6.78 1.16
CA SER A 79 3.97 7.18 -0.20
C SER A 79 4.69 6.37 -1.29
N VAL A 80 5.40 5.30 -0.95
CA VAL A 80 6.21 4.52 -1.92
C VAL A 80 5.40 3.97 -3.10
N PHE A 81 4.12 3.68 -2.92
CA PHE A 81 3.21 3.24 -3.98
C PHE A 81 2.98 4.28 -5.09
N ALA A 82 3.25 5.55 -4.81
CA ALA A 82 3.06 6.66 -5.75
C ALA A 82 4.33 7.03 -6.51
N PHE A 83 5.50 6.52 -6.09
CA PHE A 83 6.77 6.92 -6.67
C PHE A 83 7.00 6.29 -8.05
N LYS A 84 7.42 7.12 -9.00
CA LYS A 84 7.80 6.66 -10.34
C LYS A 84 9.31 6.86 -10.55
N PRO A 85 9.95 6.03 -11.38
CA PRO A 85 11.34 6.24 -11.72
C PRO A 85 11.50 7.49 -12.59
N LYS A 86 12.07 8.57 -12.02
CA LYS A 86 12.38 9.82 -12.72
C LYS A 86 13.76 9.78 -13.37
N TYR A 87 14.72 9.13 -12.70
CA TYR A 87 16.05 8.84 -13.25
C TYR A 87 16.39 7.38 -12.99
N LYS A 88 16.71 6.63 -14.06
CA LYS A 88 17.16 5.23 -13.99
C LYS A 88 18.62 5.17 -14.40
N ASP A 89 19.48 4.72 -13.49
CA ASP A 89 20.93 4.56 -13.69
C ASP A 89 21.60 5.77 -14.34
N TYR A 90 21.12 6.97 -13.97
CA TYR A 90 21.57 8.21 -14.57
C TYR A 90 22.98 8.55 -14.09
N GLN A 91 23.90 8.73 -15.04
CA GLN A 91 25.27 9.11 -14.75
C GLN A 91 25.37 10.62 -14.56
N VAL A 92 25.37 11.06 -13.31
CA VAL A 92 25.56 12.46 -12.94
C VAL A 92 27.02 12.82 -13.13
N LYS A 93 27.29 13.84 -13.97
CA LYS A 93 28.66 14.33 -14.16
C LYS A 93 29.10 15.18 -12.98
N ARG A 94 30.41 15.42 -12.91
CA ARG A 94 30.99 16.37 -11.96
C ARG A 94 30.30 17.72 -12.09
N LYS A 95 29.99 18.31 -10.94
CA LYS A 95 29.28 19.58 -10.77
C LYS A 95 27.80 19.59 -11.20
N GLU A 96 27.24 18.47 -11.66
CA GLU A 96 25.86 18.39 -12.16
C GLU A 96 24.83 18.09 -11.08
N MET A 97 25.26 17.50 -9.95
CA MET A 97 24.34 17.09 -8.86
C MET A 97 23.42 18.22 -8.36
N LYS A 98 23.93 19.46 -8.29
CA LYS A 98 23.13 20.63 -7.88
C LYS A 98 21.97 20.89 -8.85
N LYS A 99 22.16 20.67 -10.15
CA LYS A 99 21.08 20.84 -11.14
C LYS A 99 19.98 19.80 -10.94
N VAL A 100 20.37 18.56 -10.64
CA VAL A 100 19.41 17.48 -10.35
C VAL A 100 18.60 17.82 -9.10
N LEU A 101 19.27 18.18 -8.00
CA LEU A 101 18.59 18.58 -6.75
C LEU A 101 17.67 19.78 -6.96
N ASN A 102 18.14 20.84 -7.62
CA ASN A 102 17.31 22.02 -7.89
C ASN A 102 16.07 21.68 -8.72
N SER A 103 16.18 20.77 -9.70
CA SER A 103 15.02 20.32 -10.48
C SER A 103 14.00 19.57 -9.63
N LEU A 104 14.47 18.76 -8.68
CA LEU A 104 13.62 18.02 -7.76
C LEU A 104 12.94 18.94 -6.73
N GLU A 105 13.68 19.95 -6.26
CA GLU A 105 13.20 21.00 -5.36
C GLU A 105 12.12 21.87 -6.03
N GLN A 106 12.40 22.37 -7.24
CA GLN A 106 11.46 23.20 -8.01
C GLN A 106 10.14 22.48 -8.34
N ASP A 107 10.19 21.17 -8.55
CA ASP A 107 9.01 20.34 -8.79
C ASP A 107 8.31 19.89 -7.50
N GLU A 108 8.79 20.31 -6.32
CA GLU A 108 8.32 19.86 -5.00
C GLU A 108 8.21 18.33 -4.90
N CYS A 109 9.19 17.62 -5.47
CA CYS A 109 9.15 16.17 -5.53
C CYS A 109 9.34 15.56 -4.14
N SER A 110 8.63 14.46 -3.87
CA SER A 110 8.89 13.60 -2.71
C SER A 110 9.27 12.21 -3.21
N GLY A 111 10.22 11.55 -2.52
CA GLY A 111 10.72 10.27 -3.01
C GLY A 111 12.04 9.81 -2.41
N ILE A 112 12.63 8.84 -3.10
CA ILE A 112 13.84 8.13 -2.72
C ILE A 112 14.93 8.37 -3.76
N LEU A 113 16.07 8.87 -3.30
CA LEU A 113 17.30 9.06 -4.08
C LEU A 113 18.31 7.97 -3.70
N LYS A 114 18.62 7.06 -4.62
CA LYS A 114 19.68 6.07 -4.45
C LYS A 114 20.90 6.52 -5.23
N MET A 115 22.07 6.46 -4.62
CA MET A 115 23.33 6.85 -5.28
C MET A 115 24.51 6.05 -4.74
N VAL A 116 25.61 6.01 -5.50
CA VAL A 116 26.88 5.45 -5.03
C VAL A 116 27.71 6.58 -4.41
N GLY A 117 27.84 6.54 -3.08
CA GLY A 117 28.71 7.40 -2.29
C GLY A 117 30.11 6.79 -2.08
N PRO A 118 30.93 7.40 -1.21
CA PRO A 118 32.29 6.93 -0.94
C PRO A 118 32.31 5.55 -0.28
N ASP A 119 31.36 5.28 0.61
CA ASP A 119 31.30 4.04 1.42
C ASP A 119 30.31 3.00 0.87
N GLY A 120 29.85 3.19 -0.37
CA GLY A 120 28.89 2.29 -1.03
C GLY A 120 27.59 2.98 -1.40
N ARG A 121 26.49 2.21 -1.46
CA ARG A 121 25.18 2.74 -1.86
C ARG A 121 24.53 3.49 -0.70
N VAL A 122 24.12 4.72 -0.97
CA VAL A 122 23.41 5.58 -0.03
C VAL A 122 21.99 5.82 -0.53
N CYS A 123 21.05 5.87 0.41
CA CYS A 123 19.66 6.18 0.17
C CYS A 123 19.32 7.49 0.90
N LEU A 124 18.90 8.52 0.15
CA LEU A 124 18.41 9.77 0.69
C LEU A 124 16.91 9.86 0.46
N LEU A 125 16.20 10.47 1.40
CA LEU A 125 14.78 10.75 1.27
C LEU A 125 14.57 12.23 1.01
N MET A 126 13.51 12.52 0.27
CA MET A 126 13.12 13.88 -0.06
C MET A 126 11.62 14.04 0.19
N ASP A 127 11.26 15.13 0.86
CA ASP A 127 9.90 15.51 1.20
C ASP A 127 9.63 16.92 0.66
N ARG A 128 8.70 17.02 -0.29
CA ARG A 128 8.28 18.29 -0.92
C ARG A 128 9.45 19.16 -1.36
N GLY A 129 10.43 18.56 -2.05
CA GLY A 129 11.63 19.23 -2.55
C GLY A 129 12.77 19.39 -1.54
N ASN A 130 12.55 19.07 -0.26
CA ASN A 130 13.55 19.18 0.80
C ASN A 130 14.16 17.82 1.13
N LEU A 131 15.47 17.77 1.32
CA LEU A 131 16.13 16.55 1.80
C LEU A 131 15.79 16.31 3.27
N VAL A 132 15.39 15.07 3.59
CA VAL A 132 15.18 14.65 4.97
C VAL A 132 16.56 14.46 5.62
N THR A 133 16.81 15.20 6.70
CA THR A 133 18.10 15.25 7.42
C THR A 133 17.98 14.81 8.89
N ASP A 134 16.87 14.12 9.21
CA ASP A 134 16.56 13.67 10.55
C ASP A 134 17.68 12.76 11.11
N ARG A 135 18.07 13.05 12.35
CA ARG A 135 19.10 12.29 13.08
C ARG A 135 18.49 11.01 13.65
N PHE A 136 19.09 9.87 13.34
CA PHE A 136 18.93 8.65 14.13
C PHE A 136 19.95 8.66 15.27
N ALA A 137 19.58 8.16 16.46
CA ALA A 137 20.47 8.17 17.61
C ALA A 137 20.40 6.88 18.47
N THR A 138 21.59 6.30 18.64
CA THR A 138 22.27 5.81 19.86
C THR A 138 21.77 4.56 20.55
N ASN A 139 21.05 3.65 19.89
CA ASN A 139 21.09 2.22 20.22
C ASN A 139 20.56 1.34 19.07
N TYR A 140 20.86 0.03 19.21
CA TYR A 140 21.08 -1.00 18.18
C TYR A 140 20.39 -0.85 16.81
N GLY A 141 21.23 -0.71 15.76
CA GLY A 141 20.88 -0.74 14.34
C GLY A 141 21.14 0.55 13.53
N GLU A 142 21.93 1.49 14.07
CA GLU A 142 22.04 2.87 13.56
C GLU A 142 22.31 3.03 12.05
N VAL A 143 21.59 3.95 11.40
CA VAL A 143 22.03 4.57 10.14
C VAL A 143 22.08 6.08 10.32
N VAL A 144 23.25 6.66 10.04
CA VAL A 144 23.57 8.08 10.17
C VAL A 144 23.02 8.86 8.98
N CYS A 145 22.06 9.77 9.21
CA CYS A 145 21.68 10.78 8.21
C CYS A 145 21.50 12.16 8.85
N GLY A 146 22.45 12.60 9.68
CA GLY A 146 22.51 14.02 10.05
C GLY A 146 22.77 14.89 8.82
N ALA A 147 22.42 16.18 8.89
CA ALA A 147 22.67 17.14 7.82
C ALA A 147 24.12 17.08 7.27
N GLU A 148 25.12 16.88 8.16
CA GLU A 148 26.52 16.73 7.76
C GLU A 148 26.80 15.49 6.89
N SER A 149 26.18 14.35 7.20
CA SER A 149 26.32 13.12 6.43
C SER A 149 25.62 13.21 5.08
N VAL A 150 24.45 13.88 5.04
CA VAL A 150 23.77 14.17 3.78
C VAL A 150 24.63 15.09 2.92
N SER A 151 25.17 16.17 3.51
CA SER A 151 26.07 17.09 2.82
C SER A 151 27.33 16.40 2.32
N SER A 152 27.97 15.55 3.11
CA SER A 152 29.22 14.88 2.72
C SER A 152 29.03 13.94 1.53
N VAL A 153 27.93 13.19 1.49
CA VAL A 153 27.56 12.33 0.35
C VAL A 153 27.31 13.18 -0.90
N LEU A 154 26.53 14.26 -0.77
CA LEU A 154 26.22 15.13 -1.90
C LEU A 154 27.45 15.85 -2.44
N ASP A 155 28.35 16.32 -1.58
CA ASP A 155 29.60 16.95 -1.97
C ASP A 155 30.54 15.96 -2.67
N TYR A 156 30.61 14.73 -2.20
CA TYR A 156 31.35 13.66 -2.86
C TYR A 156 30.81 13.40 -4.27
N VAL A 157 29.49 13.22 -4.42
CA VAL A 157 28.85 13.00 -5.73
C VAL A 157 29.01 14.22 -6.63
N HIS A 158 28.90 15.43 -6.10
CA HIS A 158 29.13 16.66 -6.87
C HIS A 158 30.56 16.76 -7.38
N LYS A 159 31.55 16.38 -6.57
CA LYS A 159 32.98 16.44 -6.93
C LYS A 159 33.39 15.35 -7.92
N ASN A 160 32.88 14.14 -7.74
CA ASN A 160 33.36 12.96 -8.46
C ASN A 160 32.44 12.49 -9.60
N GLY A 161 31.16 12.85 -9.56
CA GLY A 161 30.10 12.20 -10.33
C GLY A 161 29.63 10.91 -9.64
N SER A 162 28.47 10.39 -10.05
CA SER A 162 27.94 9.12 -9.56
C SER A 162 26.82 8.59 -10.46
N THR A 163 26.51 7.32 -10.32
CA THR A 163 25.27 6.73 -10.84
C THR A 163 24.17 6.93 -9.81
N ILE A 164 23.07 7.57 -10.22
CA ILE A 164 21.90 7.77 -9.37
C ILE A 164 20.67 7.07 -9.92
N GLN A 165 19.79 6.67 -9.01
CA GLN A 165 18.43 6.25 -9.30
C GLN A 165 17.49 7.09 -8.45
N VAL A 166 16.43 7.62 -9.07
CA VAL A 166 15.48 8.50 -8.39
C VAL A 166 14.08 7.97 -8.63
N PHE A 167 13.43 7.60 -7.53
CA PHE A 167 12.04 7.20 -7.49
C PHE A 167 11.28 8.29 -6.76
N ALA A 168 10.61 9.16 -7.50
CA ALA A 168 9.97 10.33 -6.93
C ALA A 168 8.77 10.75 -7.78
N GLU A 169 7.87 11.48 -7.15
CA GLU A 169 6.73 12.10 -7.83
C GLU A 169 6.46 13.46 -7.19
N LYS A 170 5.79 14.36 -7.91
CA LYS A 170 5.40 15.68 -7.36
C LYS A 170 4.46 15.50 -6.18
N ALA A 171 4.62 16.32 -5.14
CA ALA A 171 3.83 16.21 -3.92
C ALA A 171 2.31 16.24 -4.16
N ASN A 172 1.85 17.11 -5.07
CA ASN A 172 0.44 17.21 -5.44
C ASN A 172 -0.09 15.94 -6.14
N GLU A 173 0.71 15.30 -6.99
CA GLU A 173 0.34 14.05 -7.66
C GLU A 173 0.33 12.88 -6.67
N ILE A 174 1.25 12.86 -5.70
CA ILE A 174 1.21 11.91 -4.59
C ILE A 174 -0.08 12.08 -3.78
N ASP A 175 -0.43 13.32 -3.41
CA ASP A 175 -1.66 13.62 -2.67
C ASP A 175 -2.92 13.19 -3.47
N ASN A 176 -2.92 13.37 -4.80
CA ASN A 176 -4.01 12.89 -5.68
C ASN A 176 -4.11 11.36 -5.72
N LEU A 177 -2.97 10.67 -5.88
CA LEU A 177 -2.92 9.20 -5.87
C LEU A 177 -3.32 8.63 -4.51
N ARG A 178 -2.96 9.34 -3.44
CA ARG A 178 -3.33 9.02 -2.07
C ARG A 178 -4.84 9.04 -1.87
N ARG A 179 -5.49 10.16 -2.25
CA ARG A 179 -6.95 10.30 -2.19
C ARG A 179 -7.66 9.23 -3.02
N ARG A 180 -7.20 9.01 -4.26
CA ARG A 180 -7.77 7.93 -5.09
C ARG A 180 -7.64 6.56 -4.44
N ALA A 181 -6.50 6.25 -3.84
CA ALA A 181 -6.33 4.99 -3.15
C ALA A 181 -7.28 4.87 -1.95
N GLU A 182 -7.46 5.94 -1.18
CA GLU A 182 -8.43 6.00 -0.07
C GLU A 182 -9.87 5.81 -0.56
N ASP A 183 -10.28 6.53 -1.61
CA ASP A 183 -11.60 6.39 -2.24
C ASP A 183 -11.85 4.94 -2.72
N GLU A 184 -10.83 4.28 -3.28
CA GLU A 184 -10.94 2.88 -3.71
C GLU A 184 -11.04 1.91 -2.52
N LEU A 185 -10.31 2.16 -1.44
CA LEU A 185 -10.43 1.35 -0.21
C LEU A 185 -11.79 1.55 0.46
N GLU A 186 -12.33 2.77 0.44
CA GLU A 186 -13.67 3.10 0.96
C GLU A 186 -14.81 2.43 0.19
N LYS A 187 -14.58 1.94 -1.03
CA LYS A 187 -15.57 1.15 -1.76
C LYS A 187 -15.62 -0.31 -1.28
N ILE A 188 -14.59 -0.79 -0.58
CA ILE A 188 -14.54 -2.17 -0.12
C ILE A 188 -15.56 -2.36 1.01
N ARG A 189 -16.34 -3.45 0.92
CA ARG A 189 -17.30 -3.84 1.95
C ARG A 189 -17.03 -5.28 2.36
N GLN A 190 -16.90 -5.49 3.67
CA GLN A 190 -16.78 -6.83 4.22
C GLN A 190 -18.17 -7.43 4.41
N LEU A 191 -18.43 -8.56 3.77
CA LEU A 191 -19.70 -9.28 3.80
C LEU A 191 -19.50 -10.70 4.34
N ILE A 192 -20.57 -11.27 4.90
CA ILE A 192 -20.60 -12.67 5.38
C ILE A 192 -21.30 -13.53 4.32
N VAL A 193 -20.70 -14.65 3.95
CA VAL A 193 -21.33 -15.68 3.10
C VAL A 193 -22.51 -16.30 3.86
N LYS A 194 -23.71 -16.30 3.28
CA LYS A 194 -24.92 -16.86 3.89
C LYS A 194 -25.48 -18.00 3.06
N GLU A 195 -26.01 -19.02 3.73
CA GLU A 195 -26.75 -20.08 3.05
C GLU A 195 -28.12 -19.55 2.60
N LYS A 196 -28.50 -19.82 1.34
CA LYS A 196 -29.88 -19.59 0.87
C LYS A 196 -30.66 -20.90 1.03
N SER A 197 -31.46 -20.98 2.10
CA SER A 197 -32.43 -22.06 2.29
C SER A 197 -33.68 -21.80 1.43
N GLY A 198 -33.88 -22.58 0.37
CA GLY A 198 -35.09 -22.57 -0.45
C GLY A 198 -35.68 -23.98 -0.58
N MET A 199 -37.01 -24.08 -0.74
CA MET A 199 -37.83 -25.31 -0.66
C MET A 199 -37.42 -26.46 -1.60
N PHE A 200 -36.43 -26.28 -2.49
CA PHE A 200 -35.97 -27.32 -3.41
C PHE A 200 -34.44 -27.48 -3.58
N ARG A 201 -33.58 -26.53 -3.14
CA ARG A 201 -32.11 -26.68 -3.09
C ARG A 201 -31.50 -25.64 -2.12
N ALA A 202 -30.59 -26.10 -1.26
CA ALA A 202 -29.69 -25.22 -0.51
C ALA A 202 -28.56 -24.74 -1.45
N SER A 203 -28.30 -23.45 -1.47
CA SER A 203 -27.18 -22.88 -2.22
C SER A 203 -26.61 -21.69 -1.47
N ASP A 204 -25.30 -21.66 -1.22
CA ASP A 204 -24.67 -20.49 -0.60
C ASP A 204 -24.72 -19.28 -1.54
N VAL A 205 -24.89 -18.09 -0.97
CA VAL A 205 -24.98 -16.83 -1.69
C VAL A 205 -24.29 -15.71 -0.90
N VAL A 206 -23.45 -14.93 -1.56
CA VAL A 206 -23.05 -13.60 -1.06
C VAL A 206 -24.08 -12.60 -1.55
N LYS A 207 -24.74 -11.89 -0.63
CA LYS A 207 -25.72 -10.84 -0.92
C LYS A 207 -25.11 -9.48 -0.71
N VAL A 208 -24.96 -8.71 -1.78
CA VAL A 208 -24.65 -7.27 -1.67
C VAL A 208 -25.96 -6.51 -1.55
N ALA A 209 -26.16 -5.78 -0.46
CA ALA A 209 -27.40 -5.05 -0.20
C ALA A 209 -27.53 -3.79 -1.11
N GLU A 210 -28.77 -3.32 -1.31
CA GLU A 210 -29.08 -2.23 -2.24
C GLU A 210 -28.44 -0.90 -1.84
N ASP A 211 -28.40 -0.61 -0.55
CA ASP A 211 -27.74 0.56 0.03
C ASP A 211 -26.25 0.60 -0.34
N ILE A 212 -25.56 -0.54 -0.22
CA ILE A 212 -24.15 -0.67 -0.64
C ILE A 212 -23.98 -0.37 -2.14
N ILE A 213 -24.87 -0.90 -2.98
CA ILE A 213 -24.80 -0.68 -4.44
C ILE A 213 -25.03 0.80 -4.78
N ARG A 214 -25.95 1.45 -4.08
CA ARG A 214 -26.23 2.88 -4.23
C ARG A 214 -25.07 3.75 -3.75
N ASP A 215 -24.42 3.38 -2.66
CA ASP A 215 -23.21 4.06 -2.16
C ASP A 215 -22.07 3.99 -3.18
N TRP A 216 -21.98 2.91 -3.94
CA TRP A 216 -21.04 2.79 -5.06
C TRP A 216 -21.43 3.62 -6.29
N GLY A 217 -22.57 4.30 -6.27
CA GLY A 217 -23.07 5.10 -7.40
C GLY A 217 -23.57 4.25 -8.58
N ILE A 218 -23.85 2.96 -8.36
CA ILE A 218 -24.28 2.03 -9.42
C ILE A 218 -25.81 2.01 -9.51
N ASP A 219 -26.34 2.11 -10.73
CA ASP A 219 -27.77 1.90 -10.98
C ASP A 219 -28.11 0.41 -10.85
N ILE A 220 -28.91 0.07 -9.84
CA ILE A 220 -29.42 -1.28 -9.56
C ILE A 220 -30.32 -1.83 -10.67
N LYS A 221 -30.56 -1.11 -11.76
CA LYS A 221 -31.24 -1.64 -12.96
C LYS A 221 -30.27 -2.28 -13.95
N GLN A 222 -28.96 -2.09 -13.77
CA GLN A 222 -27.94 -2.56 -14.69
C GLN A 222 -27.19 -3.78 -14.12
N THR A 223 -26.61 -4.58 -15.01
CA THR A 223 -25.61 -5.57 -14.61
C THR A 223 -24.29 -4.86 -14.33
N PHE A 224 -23.62 -5.23 -13.25
CA PHE A 224 -22.31 -4.69 -12.88
C PHE A 224 -21.36 -5.83 -12.50
N MET A 225 -20.08 -5.53 -12.45
CA MET A 225 -19.05 -6.47 -12.04
C MET A 225 -18.59 -6.13 -10.62
N VAL A 226 -18.30 -7.16 -9.83
CA VAL A 226 -17.65 -7.01 -8.52
C VAL A 226 -16.40 -7.88 -8.47
N GLU A 227 -15.42 -7.45 -7.70
CA GLU A 227 -14.29 -8.27 -7.29
C GLU A 227 -14.56 -8.74 -5.87
N ILE A 228 -14.36 -10.03 -5.65
CA ILE A 228 -14.53 -10.68 -4.36
C ILE A 228 -13.18 -11.23 -3.94
N GLU A 229 -12.77 -10.82 -2.76
CA GLU A 229 -11.59 -11.31 -2.09
C GLU A 229 -12.01 -12.26 -0.96
N THR A 230 -11.46 -13.47 -0.99
CA THR A 230 -11.68 -14.48 0.07
C THR A 230 -10.87 -14.17 1.32
N GLY A 231 -11.14 -14.88 2.42
CA GLY A 231 -10.28 -14.86 3.60
C GLY A 231 -8.83 -15.21 3.27
N THR A 232 -8.59 -16.03 2.23
CA THR A 232 -7.27 -16.42 1.70
C THR A 232 -6.57 -15.35 0.85
N GLY A 233 -7.25 -14.23 0.58
CA GLY A 233 -6.75 -13.14 -0.26
C GLY A 233 -6.79 -13.42 -1.77
N ASP A 234 -7.38 -14.56 -2.16
CA ASP A 234 -7.65 -14.90 -3.56
C ASP A 234 -8.73 -13.97 -4.13
N LEU A 235 -8.52 -13.49 -5.36
CA LEU A 235 -9.39 -12.52 -6.01
C LEU A 235 -10.20 -13.16 -7.13
N PHE A 236 -11.50 -12.86 -7.16
CA PHE A 236 -12.44 -13.41 -8.12
C PHE A 236 -13.37 -12.33 -8.66
N ASN A 237 -13.44 -12.22 -9.99
CA ASN A 237 -14.36 -11.30 -10.65
C ASN A 237 -15.71 -11.99 -10.89
N TYR A 238 -16.79 -11.30 -10.53
CA TYR A 238 -18.14 -11.84 -10.65
C TYR A 238 -19.12 -10.83 -11.27
N LYS A 239 -19.98 -11.32 -12.17
CA LYS A 239 -21.02 -10.52 -12.80
C LYS A 239 -22.30 -10.57 -11.97
N CYS A 240 -22.62 -9.45 -11.33
CA CYS A 240 -23.86 -9.27 -10.60
C CYS A 240 -25.02 -8.96 -11.55
N GLN A 241 -26.10 -9.73 -11.43
CA GLN A 241 -27.39 -9.41 -12.02
C GLN A 241 -28.28 -8.77 -10.96
N ALA A 242 -28.68 -7.52 -11.17
CA ALA A 242 -29.58 -6.86 -10.25
C ALA A 242 -31.00 -7.41 -10.39
N GLY A 243 -31.49 -8.09 -9.36
CA GLY A 243 -32.77 -8.78 -9.38
C GLY A 243 -33.97 -7.84 -9.20
N ARG A 244 -34.77 -7.63 -10.25
CA ARG A 244 -36.02 -6.83 -10.17
C ARG A 244 -37.13 -7.44 -9.28
N LYS A 245 -37.02 -8.68 -8.80
CA LYS A 245 -38.16 -9.42 -8.24
C LYS A 245 -38.16 -9.71 -6.74
N LEU A 246 -37.03 -9.64 -6.04
CA LEU A 246 -36.98 -9.87 -4.59
C LEU A 246 -35.85 -9.02 -4.01
N GLY A 247 -36.16 -7.79 -3.60
CA GLY A 247 -35.35 -6.97 -2.69
C GLY A 247 -33.86 -6.78 -3.03
N GLY A 248 -33.53 -6.06 -4.10
CA GLY A 248 -32.35 -5.19 -4.13
C GLY A 248 -30.96 -5.80 -3.87
N TYR A 249 -30.77 -7.12 -4.00
CA TYR A 249 -29.45 -7.73 -3.77
C TYR A 249 -28.81 -8.27 -5.06
N ALA A 250 -27.48 -8.25 -5.09
CA ALA A 250 -26.70 -9.04 -6.04
C ALA A 250 -26.28 -10.37 -5.38
N GLU A 251 -26.55 -11.49 -6.04
CA GLU A 251 -26.24 -12.85 -5.54
C GLU A 251 -25.01 -13.41 -6.24
N VAL A 252 -24.04 -13.93 -5.48
CA VAL A 252 -22.98 -14.79 -6.02
C VAL A 252 -23.47 -16.23 -6.04
N HIS A 253 -23.45 -16.86 -7.22
CA HIS A 253 -23.98 -18.21 -7.41
C HIS A 253 -23.11 -19.27 -6.70
N SER A 254 -23.72 -20.32 -6.14
CA SER A 254 -23.04 -21.34 -5.32
C SER A 254 -21.88 -22.07 -5.99
N ASN A 255 -21.94 -22.30 -7.31
CA ASN A 255 -20.81 -22.85 -8.08
C ASN A 255 -19.55 -21.97 -7.96
N MET A 256 -19.72 -20.65 -7.90
CA MET A 256 -18.62 -19.72 -7.74
C MET A 256 -18.03 -19.79 -6.33
N LEU A 257 -18.87 -19.95 -5.30
CA LEU A 257 -18.41 -20.10 -3.91
C LEU A 257 -17.60 -21.39 -3.72
N LYS A 258 -17.98 -22.48 -4.40
CA LYS A 258 -17.16 -23.69 -4.48
C LYS A 258 -15.81 -23.44 -5.14
N THR A 259 -15.76 -22.66 -6.24
CA THR A 259 -14.50 -22.26 -6.87
C THR A 259 -13.64 -21.40 -5.95
N MET A 260 -14.26 -20.53 -5.16
CA MET A 260 -13.61 -19.67 -4.17
C MET A 260 -13.18 -20.42 -2.90
N SER A 261 -13.62 -21.68 -2.72
CA SER A 261 -13.40 -22.45 -1.49
C SER A 261 -13.87 -21.75 -0.21
N VAL A 262 -14.97 -20.98 -0.30
CA VAL A 262 -15.60 -20.28 0.84
C VAL A 262 -16.88 -20.99 1.28
N ASN A 263 -17.14 -20.99 2.58
CA ASN A 263 -18.28 -21.63 3.23
C ASN A 263 -19.20 -20.60 3.90
N GLU A 264 -20.37 -21.05 4.37
CA GLU A 264 -21.24 -20.23 5.21
C GLU A 264 -20.48 -19.69 6.44
N GLY A 265 -20.67 -18.41 6.75
CA GLY A 265 -20.02 -17.75 7.88
C GLY A 265 -18.67 -17.12 7.54
N ASP A 266 -18.08 -17.47 6.39
CA ASP A 266 -16.83 -16.85 5.96
C ASP A 266 -17.02 -15.37 5.63
N LEU A 267 -16.02 -14.57 5.98
CA LEU A 267 -15.94 -13.16 5.61
C LEU A 267 -15.26 -13.03 4.25
N VAL A 268 -15.87 -12.23 3.37
CA VAL A 268 -15.32 -11.86 2.07
C VAL A 268 -15.32 -10.35 1.92
N ASN A 269 -14.30 -9.79 1.29
CA ASN A 269 -14.31 -8.38 0.90
C ASN A 269 -14.88 -8.28 -0.51
N VAL A 270 -15.79 -7.34 -0.73
CA VAL A 270 -16.43 -7.11 -2.03
C VAL A 270 -16.26 -5.66 -2.43
N ARG A 271 -15.90 -5.41 -3.68
CA ARG A 271 -15.82 -4.07 -4.26
C ARG A 271 -16.35 -4.05 -5.70
N PRO A 272 -16.89 -2.91 -6.17
CA PRO A 272 -17.31 -2.79 -7.56
C PRO A 272 -16.09 -2.76 -8.48
N ILE A 273 -16.23 -3.33 -9.67
CA ILE A 273 -15.28 -3.17 -10.78
C ILE A 273 -15.89 -2.15 -11.73
N GLY A 274 -15.24 -0.99 -11.83
CA GLY A 274 -15.57 0.10 -12.75
C GLY A 274 -14.62 0.14 -13.94
#